data_AF-A0A6B2DIT7-F1
#
_entry.id   AF-A0A6B2DIT7-F1
#
_cell.length_a   1.000
_cell.length_b   1.000
_cell.length_c   1.000
_cell.angle_alpha   90.00
_cell.angle_beta   90.00
_cell.angle_gamma   90.00
#
_symmetry.space_group_name_H-M   'P 1'
#
loop_
_entity.id
_entity.type
_entity.pdbx_description
1 polymer ?
#
loop_
_entity_poly.entity_id
_entity_poly.type
_entity_poly.pdbx_seq_one_letter_code
_entity_poly.pdbx_strand_id
1 'polypeptide(L)'
;MAGEYGLNAECGERENHARDLARHFDGRPTRVYTDGAGWWCGVAPEAVPGDPAAMSAAGRRLYWLLRTAPPVYRYALAGPATAGFRTYTELMAERDLTVFPGLVVREDIWAATGGRAEFSGFAPGYRWLPYPGEPRELPGTPHAPERSD
;
A
#
# COMPACT_ATOMS: atom_id res chain seq x y z
N MET A 1 -8.33 -17.18 12.04
CA MET A 1 -7.84 -15.95 12.68
C MET A 1 -8.29 -14.76 11.84
N ALA A 2 -8.49 -13.59 12.44
CA ALA A 2 -8.74 -12.37 11.68
C ALA A 2 -7.39 -11.77 11.23
N GLY A 3 -7.33 -11.31 9.99
CA GLY A 3 -6.23 -10.50 9.48
C GLY A 3 -6.55 -9.01 9.65
N GLU A 4 -5.52 -8.19 9.62
CA GLU A 4 -5.63 -6.72 9.60
C GLU A 4 -5.09 -6.21 8.27
N TYR A 5 -5.84 -5.34 7.59
CA TYR A 5 -5.43 -4.82 6.29
C TYR A 5 -5.69 -3.33 6.21
N GLY A 6 -4.62 -2.54 6.04
CA GLY A 6 -4.66 -1.08 6.02
C GLY A 6 -3.97 -0.48 4.81
N LEU A 7 -3.94 0.85 4.74
CA LEU A 7 -3.23 1.60 3.71
C LEU A 7 -2.44 2.72 4.37
N ASN A 8 -1.24 2.99 3.88
CA ASN A 8 -0.45 4.11 4.36
C ASN A 8 0.15 4.88 3.19
N ALA A 9 0.09 6.20 3.26
CA ALA A 9 0.53 7.10 2.19
C ALA A 9 1.35 8.26 2.76
N GLU A 10 2.53 8.50 2.17
CA GLU A 10 3.38 9.66 2.46
C GLU A 10 2.99 10.81 1.52
N CYS A 11 2.85 12.02 2.06
CA CYS A 11 2.24 13.19 1.42
C CYS A 11 3.19 14.39 1.27
N GLY A 12 4.48 14.19 1.52
CA GLY A 12 5.51 15.21 1.51
C GLY A 12 5.40 16.16 2.70
N GLU A 13 5.98 17.35 2.55
CA GLU A 13 6.16 18.32 3.64
C GLU A 13 4.87 19.05 4.06
N ARG A 14 3.75 18.81 3.37
CA ARG A 14 2.51 19.57 3.54
C ARG A 14 1.45 18.78 4.29
N GLU A 15 1.14 19.20 5.51
CA GLU A 15 0.07 18.60 6.31
C GLU A 15 -1.29 18.60 5.60
N ASN A 16 -1.59 19.69 4.88
CA ASN A 16 -2.87 19.82 4.18
C ASN A 16 -3.07 18.72 3.12
N HIS A 17 -1.99 18.25 2.48
CA HIS A 17 -2.07 17.13 1.55
C HIS A 17 -2.49 15.83 2.24
N ALA A 18 -1.91 15.52 3.40
CA ALA A 18 -2.30 14.35 4.18
C ALA A 18 -3.75 14.45 4.67
N ARG A 19 -4.20 15.65 5.05
CA ARG A 19 -5.60 15.90 5.42
C ARG A 19 -6.56 15.78 4.25
N ASP A 20 -6.20 16.28 3.08
CA ASP A 20 -7.01 16.17 1.86
C ASP A 20 -7.17 14.70 1.44
N LEU A 21 -6.09 13.90 1.55
CA LEU A 21 -6.15 12.47 1.34
C LEU A 21 -7.02 11.76 2.40
N ALA A 22 -6.89 12.13 3.68
CA ALA A 22 -7.72 11.55 4.74
C ALA A 22 -9.23 11.79 4.51
N ARG A 23 -9.61 13.00 4.06
CA ARG A 23 -11.01 13.31 3.70
C ARG A 23 -11.52 12.50 2.51
N HIS A 24 -10.65 12.08 1.59
CA HIS A 24 -11.04 11.22 0.47
C HIS A 24 -11.46 9.82 0.93
N PHE A 25 -10.89 9.33 2.02
CA PHE A 25 -11.27 8.06 2.64
C PHE A 25 -12.43 8.21 3.65
N ASP A 26 -13.29 9.22 3.49
CA ASP A 26 -14.45 9.44 4.37
C ASP A 26 -15.29 8.17 4.54
N GLY A 27 -15.76 7.92 5.76
CA GLY A 27 -16.38 6.67 6.17
C GLY A 27 -15.41 5.55 6.58
N ARG A 28 -14.09 5.77 6.52
CA ARG A 28 -13.07 4.88 7.13
C ARG A 28 -12.29 5.62 8.22
N PRO A 29 -11.86 4.95 9.29
CA PRO A 29 -10.98 5.59 10.27
C PRO A 29 -9.62 5.90 9.64
N THR A 30 -9.22 7.17 9.67
CA THR A 30 -7.94 7.65 9.15
C THR A 30 -7.12 8.33 10.23
N ARG A 31 -5.81 8.31 10.10
CA ARG A 31 -4.84 9.00 10.95
C ARG A 31 -3.93 9.87 10.10
N VAL A 32 -3.89 11.16 10.39
CA VAL A 32 -2.88 12.09 9.87
C VAL A 32 -1.76 12.20 10.91
N TYR A 33 -0.52 12.00 10.49
CA TYR A 33 0.65 12.07 11.38
C TYR A 33 1.90 12.49 10.61
N THR A 34 3.01 12.72 11.31
CA THR A 34 4.32 13.04 10.70
C THR A 34 5.42 12.20 11.34
N ASP A 35 6.43 11.87 10.55
CA ASP A 35 7.69 11.26 11.02
C ASP A 35 8.81 12.30 11.21
N GLY A 36 8.50 13.59 11.07
CA GLY A 36 9.45 14.71 11.13
C GLY A 36 10.03 15.12 9.78
N ALA A 37 10.00 14.24 8.77
CA ALA A 37 10.46 14.52 7.40
C ALA A 37 9.31 14.73 6.42
N GLY A 38 8.18 14.05 6.66
CA GLY A 38 7.00 14.08 5.82
C GLY A 38 5.71 13.93 6.61
N TRP A 39 4.61 14.28 5.97
CA TRP A 39 3.26 14.08 6.47
C TRP A 39 2.65 12.84 5.87
N TRP A 40 1.88 12.12 6.68
CA TRP A 40 1.37 10.81 6.37
C TRP A 40 -0.14 10.77 6.56
N CYS A 41 -0.80 9.98 5.71
CA CYS A 41 -2.19 9.58 5.86
C CYS A 41 -2.25 8.04 5.96
N GLY A 42 -2.52 7.54 7.16
CA GLY A 42 -2.79 6.13 7.40
C GLY A 42 -4.30 5.86 7.43
N VAL A 43 -4.78 4.95 6.61
CA VAL A 43 -6.12 4.36 6.73
C VAL A 43 -6.00 3.18 7.70
N ALA A 44 -6.77 3.23 8.78
CA ALA A 44 -6.73 2.20 9.82
C ALA A 44 -7.02 0.83 9.22
N PRO A 45 -6.36 -0.23 9.73
CA PRO A 45 -6.62 -1.56 9.27
C PRO A 45 -8.07 -1.97 9.54
N GLU A 46 -8.69 -2.59 8.54
CA GLU A 46 -9.97 -3.25 8.69
C GLU A 46 -9.73 -4.69 9.13
N ALA A 47 -10.51 -5.17 10.12
CA ALA A 47 -10.49 -6.57 10.49
C ALA A 47 -11.17 -7.38 9.38
N VAL A 48 -10.41 -8.28 8.78
CA VAL A 48 -10.88 -9.15 7.70
C VAL A 48 -10.73 -10.61 8.10
N PRO A 49 -11.51 -11.53 7.52
CA PRO A 49 -11.17 -12.94 7.59
C PRO A 49 -9.70 -13.15 7.18
N GLY A 50 -8.94 -13.90 7.97
CA GLY A 50 -7.51 -14.15 7.72
C GLY A 50 -7.25 -15.16 6.61
N ASP A 51 -8.17 -15.32 5.68
CA ASP A 51 -7.95 -16.11 4.47
C ASP A 51 -7.44 -15.22 3.31
N PRO A 52 -6.62 -15.78 2.40
CA PRO A 52 -6.01 -14.99 1.32
C PRO A 52 -7.01 -14.28 0.41
N ALA A 53 -8.19 -14.85 0.20
CA ALA A 53 -9.19 -14.28 -0.71
C ALA A 53 -9.79 -12.99 -0.12
N ALA A 54 -10.15 -13.03 1.17
CA ALA A 54 -10.66 -11.87 1.89
C ALA A 54 -9.63 -10.74 2.01
N MET A 55 -8.38 -11.07 2.36
CA MET A 55 -7.29 -10.09 2.43
C MET A 55 -7.00 -9.46 1.06
N SER A 56 -6.93 -10.28 0.00
CA SER A 56 -6.75 -9.78 -1.37
C SER A 56 -7.88 -8.85 -1.81
N ALA A 57 -9.13 -9.17 -1.42
CA ALA A 57 -10.27 -8.32 -1.72
C ALA A 57 -10.22 -6.98 -0.95
N ALA A 58 -9.72 -6.99 0.29
CA ALA A 58 -9.50 -5.77 1.05
C ALA A 58 -8.42 -4.88 0.40
N GLY A 59 -7.28 -5.45 0.03
CA GLY A 59 -6.22 -4.71 -0.67
C GLY A 59 -6.69 -4.10 -1.99
N ARG A 60 -7.38 -4.88 -2.83
CA ARG A 60 -7.97 -4.37 -4.08
C ARG A 60 -8.93 -3.20 -3.87
N ARG A 61 -9.76 -3.26 -2.82
CA ARG A 61 -10.68 -2.15 -2.48
C ARG A 61 -9.93 -0.88 -2.09
N LEU A 62 -8.86 -1.00 -1.29
CA LEU A 62 -8.04 0.15 -0.89
C LEU A 62 -7.32 0.78 -2.08
N TYR A 63 -6.73 -0.02 -2.98
CA TYR A 63 -6.12 0.50 -4.20
C TYR A 63 -7.13 1.15 -5.14
N TRP A 64 -8.34 0.61 -5.24
CA TRP A 64 -9.40 1.22 -6.05
C TRP A 64 -9.78 2.61 -5.52
N LEU A 65 -9.94 2.76 -4.20
CA LEU A 65 -10.20 4.06 -3.56
C LEU A 65 -9.05 5.03 -3.72
N LEU A 66 -7.81 4.56 -3.51
CA LEU A 66 -6.61 5.39 -3.69
C LEU A 66 -6.47 5.89 -5.12
N ARG A 67 -6.86 5.10 -6.12
CA ARG A 67 -6.78 5.47 -7.54
C ARG A 67 -7.64 6.69 -7.90
N THR A 68 -8.71 6.95 -7.14
CA THR A 68 -9.57 8.12 -7.34
C THR A 68 -9.26 9.26 -6.38
N ALA A 69 -8.19 9.14 -5.58
CA ALA A 69 -7.80 10.14 -4.60
C ALA A 69 -7.17 11.37 -5.25
N PRO A 70 -7.18 12.53 -4.57
CA PRO A 70 -6.42 13.69 -5.03
C PRO A 70 -4.92 13.35 -5.15
N PRO A 71 -4.21 13.91 -6.16
CA PRO A 71 -2.81 13.60 -6.44
C PRO A 71 -1.85 14.34 -5.48
N VAL A 72 -2.03 14.11 -4.17
CA VAL A 72 -1.36 14.84 -3.09
C VAL A 72 -0.36 14.00 -2.31
N TYR A 73 -0.29 12.70 -2.58
CA TYR A 73 0.66 11.76 -1.95
C TYR A 73 1.87 11.49 -2.83
N ARG A 74 3.05 11.28 -2.24
CA ARG A 74 4.27 10.88 -2.96
C ARG A 74 4.27 9.38 -3.26
N TYR A 75 3.90 8.56 -2.30
CA TYR A 75 3.80 7.11 -2.46
C TYR A 75 2.85 6.51 -1.43
N ALA A 76 2.36 5.31 -1.71
CA ALA A 76 1.43 4.61 -0.84
C ALA A 76 1.53 3.09 -1.00
N LEU A 77 1.19 2.36 0.06
CA LEU A 77 1.13 0.89 0.07
C LEU A 77 -0.06 0.42 0.92
N ALA A 78 -0.78 -0.58 0.44
CA ALA A 78 -1.83 -1.28 1.17
C ALA A 78 -1.42 -2.72 1.46
N GLY A 79 -1.61 -3.17 2.70
CA GLY A 79 -1.11 -4.45 3.18
C GLY A 79 -1.46 -4.72 4.64
N PRO A 80 -1.06 -5.89 5.16
CA PRO A 80 -0.96 -6.11 6.60
C PRO A 80 0.14 -5.22 7.19
N ALA A 81 -0.12 -4.66 8.39
CA ALA A 81 0.87 -3.88 9.15
C ALA A 81 1.58 -2.76 8.37
N THR A 82 0.84 -1.96 7.59
CA THR A 82 1.39 -0.83 6.79
C THR A 82 1.89 0.36 7.62
N ALA A 83 1.72 0.33 8.95
CA ALA A 83 2.28 1.34 9.84
C ALA A 83 3.82 1.23 9.84
N GLY A 84 4.49 2.21 9.22
CA GLY A 84 5.96 2.27 9.18
C GLY A 84 6.64 1.46 8.07
N PHE A 85 5.96 1.26 6.92
CA PHE A 85 6.51 0.48 5.80
C PHE A 85 7.93 0.93 5.37
N ARG A 86 8.10 2.18 4.93
CA ARG A 86 9.39 2.82 4.61
C ARG A 86 9.23 4.34 4.64
N THR A 87 10.11 5.05 5.31
CA THR A 87 10.23 6.51 5.19
C THR A 87 10.68 6.91 3.78
N TYR A 88 10.54 8.19 3.43
CA TYR A 88 10.90 8.66 2.09
C TYR A 88 12.38 8.39 1.79
N THR A 89 13.26 8.67 2.75
CA THR A 89 14.70 8.40 2.63
C THR A 89 15.00 6.92 2.44
N GLU A 90 14.34 6.04 3.20
CA GLU A 90 14.54 4.59 3.06
C GLU A 90 14.02 4.08 1.70
N LEU A 91 12.89 4.59 1.22
CA LEU A 91 12.34 4.24 -0.08
C LEU A 91 13.30 4.66 -1.21
N MET A 92 13.84 5.88 -1.14
CA MET A 92 14.78 6.40 -2.13
C MET A 92 16.14 5.69 -2.11
N ALA A 93 16.51 5.10 -0.97
CA ALA A 93 17.72 4.29 -0.83
C ALA A 93 17.54 2.83 -1.30
N GLU A 94 16.30 2.39 -1.53
CA GLU A 94 16.02 1.04 -2.00
C GLU A 94 16.46 0.89 -3.45
N ARG A 95 17.25 -0.15 -3.72
CA ARG A 95 17.76 -0.42 -5.07
C ARG A 95 16.72 -1.09 -5.95
N ASP A 96 15.79 -1.81 -5.32
CA ASP A 96 14.74 -2.53 -6.01
C ASP A 96 13.37 -2.30 -5.37
N LEU A 97 12.58 -1.39 -5.95
CA LEU A 97 11.19 -1.17 -5.51
C LEU A 97 10.23 -2.31 -5.86
N THR A 98 10.63 -3.30 -6.66
CA THR A 98 9.78 -4.45 -7.02
C THR A 98 9.55 -5.42 -5.86
N VAL A 99 10.32 -5.27 -4.78
CA VAL A 99 10.12 -6.01 -3.52
C VAL A 99 8.85 -5.60 -2.77
N PHE A 100 8.16 -4.55 -3.22
CA PHE A 100 6.93 -4.04 -2.60
C PHE A 100 5.71 -4.19 -3.54
N PRO A 101 5.13 -5.40 -3.68
CA PRO A 101 3.89 -5.60 -4.42
C PRO A 101 2.78 -4.64 -4.01
N GLY A 102 2.18 -3.95 -4.99
CA GLY A 102 1.15 -2.95 -4.74
C GLY A 102 1.66 -1.53 -4.49
N LEU A 103 2.98 -1.31 -4.40
CA LEU A 103 3.54 0.02 -4.19
C LEU A 103 3.09 0.99 -5.29
N VAL A 104 2.47 2.10 -4.87
CA VAL A 104 2.11 3.23 -5.72
C VAL A 104 3.10 4.36 -5.46
N VAL A 105 3.65 4.97 -6.50
CA VAL A 105 4.61 6.08 -6.42
C VAL A 105 4.26 7.15 -7.45
N ARG A 106 4.58 8.42 -7.15
CA ARG A 106 4.57 9.49 -8.15
C ARG A 106 5.59 9.21 -9.24
N GLU A 107 5.33 9.74 -10.44
CA GLU A 107 6.20 9.53 -11.61
C GLU A 107 7.63 10.05 -11.40
N ASP A 108 7.83 11.10 -10.62
CA ASP A 108 9.15 11.62 -10.28
C ASP A 108 9.96 10.63 -9.42
N ILE A 109 9.33 10.00 -8.43
CA ILE A 109 9.95 8.93 -7.62
C ILE A 109 10.25 7.71 -8.47
N TRP A 110 9.30 7.27 -9.30
CA TRP A 110 9.51 6.14 -10.22
C TRP A 110 10.69 6.40 -11.16
N ALA A 111 10.79 7.60 -11.75
CA ALA A 111 11.90 7.97 -12.62
C ALA A 111 13.23 8.03 -11.85
N ALA A 112 13.23 8.63 -10.65
CA ALA A 112 14.43 8.75 -9.81
C ALA A 112 14.95 7.40 -9.28
N THR A 113 14.09 6.39 -9.18
CA THR A 113 14.43 5.03 -8.73
C THR A 113 14.65 4.04 -9.87
N GLY A 114 14.89 4.56 -11.09
CA GLY A 114 15.35 3.78 -12.24
C GLY A 114 14.28 3.42 -13.28
N GLY A 115 13.02 3.86 -13.11
CA GLY A 115 12.02 3.79 -14.18
C GLY A 115 11.65 2.37 -14.61
N ARG A 116 11.53 1.46 -13.64
CA ARG A 116 11.30 0.02 -13.88
C ARG A 116 10.02 -0.28 -14.67
N ALA A 117 10.13 -1.19 -15.63
CA ALA A 117 9.05 -1.55 -16.57
C ALA A 117 7.92 -2.38 -15.93
N GLU A 118 8.17 -2.99 -14.77
CA GLU A 118 7.19 -3.72 -13.98
C GLU A 118 6.07 -2.81 -13.44
N PHE A 119 6.32 -1.50 -13.37
CA PHE A 119 5.33 -0.53 -12.96
C PHE A 119 4.35 -0.22 -14.10
N SER A 120 3.06 -0.30 -13.78
CA SER A 120 1.95 0.06 -14.67
C SER A 120 1.43 1.47 -14.35
N GLY A 121 0.57 2.01 -15.21
CA GLY A 121 -0.18 3.23 -14.90
C GLY A 121 -1.18 2.98 -13.76
N PHE A 122 -1.27 3.92 -12.82
CA PHE A 122 -2.21 3.85 -11.70
C PHE A 122 -3.30 4.91 -11.82
N ALA A 123 -2.91 6.18 -11.65
CA ALA A 123 -3.70 7.39 -11.85
C ALA A 123 -2.79 8.42 -12.55
N PRO A 124 -3.32 9.53 -13.11
CA PRO A 124 -2.47 10.55 -13.72
C PRO A 124 -1.36 11.02 -12.77
N GLY A 125 -0.09 10.93 -13.22
CA GLY A 125 1.09 11.27 -12.41
C GLY A 125 1.56 10.17 -11.45
N TYR A 126 0.96 8.98 -11.48
CA TYR A 126 1.32 7.84 -10.63
C TYR A 126 1.59 6.56 -11.42
N ARG A 127 2.58 5.83 -10.91
CA ARG A 127 2.95 4.47 -11.32
C ARG A 127 2.72 3.53 -10.16
N TRP A 128 2.38 2.28 -10.45
CA TRP A 128 2.27 1.27 -9.40
C TRP A 128 2.77 -0.09 -9.84
N LEU A 129 3.28 -0.85 -8.88
CA LEU A 129 3.53 -2.27 -9.06
C LEU A 129 2.21 -3.01 -8.82
N PRO A 130 1.65 -3.73 -9.81
CA PRO A 130 0.36 -4.39 -9.65
C PRO A 130 0.34 -5.32 -8.43
N TYR A 131 -0.73 -5.24 -7.64
CA TYR A 131 -0.92 -6.09 -6.47
C TYR A 131 -1.52 -7.44 -6.88
N PRO A 132 -0.78 -8.57 -6.78
CA PRO A 132 -1.27 -9.89 -7.22
C PRO A 132 -2.33 -10.49 -6.30
N GLY A 133 -2.49 -9.95 -5.09
CA GLY A 133 -3.22 -10.59 -4.00
C GLY A 133 -2.32 -11.38 -3.07
N GLU A 134 -2.87 -11.78 -1.93
CA GLU A 134 -2.20 -12.65 -0.97
C GLU A 134 -2.03 -14.07 -1.53
N PRO A 135 -0.91 -14.75 -1.25
CA PRO A 135 -0.68 -16.11 -1.70
C PRO A 135 -1.71 -17.06 -1.08
N ARG A 136 -2.17 -18.06 -1.86
CA ARG A 136 -3.13 -19.07 -1.38
C ARG A 136 -2.61 -19.90 -0.20
N GLU A 137 -1.29 -20.04 -0.10
CA GLU A 137 -0.63 -20.72 1.01
C GLU A 137 0.07 -19.67 1.89
N LEU A 138 -0.40 -19.54 3.14
CA LEU A 138 0.34 -18.80 4.15
C LEU A 138 1.57 -19.63 4.56
N PRO A 139 2.78 -19.05 4.63
CA PRO A 139 3.95 -19.77 5.12
C PRO A 139 3.68 -20.31 6.52
N GLY A 140 3.78 -21.63 6.69
CA GLY A 140 3.52 -22.33 7.96
C GLY A 140 2.26 -23.19 8.01
N THR A 141 1.51 -23.33 6.92
CA THR A 141 0.40 -24.30 6.86
C THR A 141 0.98 -25.70 6.55
N PRO A 142 0.91 -26.68 7.47
CA PRO A 142 1.43 -28.02 7.17
C PRO A 142 0.64 -28.63 6.01
N HIS A 143 1.36 -29.14 5.00
CA HIS A 143 0.75 -29.99 3.98
C HIS A 143 0.06 -31.16 4.68
N ALA A 144 -1.26 -31.26 4.54
CA ALA A 144 -1.92 -32.53 4.79
C ALA A 144 -1.36 -33.54 3.77
N PRO A 145 -0.84 -34.70 4.19
CA PRO A 145 -0.37 -35.69 3.24
C PRO A 145 -1.53 -36.08 2.32
N GLU A 146 -1.30 -36.02 1.01
CA GLU A 146 -2.21 -36.62 0.03
C GLU A 146 -2.46 -38.06 0.45
N ARG A 147 -3.72 -38.39 0.72
CA ARG A 147 -4.13 -39.79 0.86
C ARG A 147 -3.99 -40.40 -0.53
N SER A 148 -2.91 -41.14 -0.74
CA SER A 148 -2.84 -42.11 -1.82
C SER A 148 -3.87 -43.20 -1.54
N ASP A 149 -4.80 -43.38 -2.48
CA ASP A 149 -5.70 -44.53 -2.57
C ASP A 149 -4.93 -45.85 -2.78
#